data_AF-A0A432YJ48-F1
#
_entry.id   AF-A0A432YJ48-F1
#
_cell.length_a   1.000
_cell.length_b   1.000
_cell.length_c   1.000
_cell.angle_alpha   90.00
_cell.angle_beta   90.00
_cell.angle_gamma   90.00
#
_symmetry.space_group_name_H-M   'P 1'
#
loop_
_entity.id
_entity.type
_entity.pdbx_description
1 polymer ?
#
loop_
_entity_poly.entity_id
_entity_poly.type
_entity_poly.pdbx_seq_one_letter_code
_entity_poly.pdbx_strand_id
1 'polypeptide(L)'
;MTASSICQIIHQLMRLHTLPCADSAAMQSRQSRFDALHAELDKRGYTGSRPSRQLQRMCVETINTALFETDPMNRCCKENNCQDEYEEIAAKVLQHIQQGMVMEAALDQALCASFGDDMVNGSQIETVMYALTGMPSEGQR
;
A
#
# COMPACT_ATOMS: atom_id res chain seq x y z
N MET A 1 -24.40 -18.25 11.29
CA MET A 1 -23.38 -17.41 10.63
C MET A 1 -23.13 -18.03 9.26
N THR A 2 -23.55 -17.39 8.18
CA THR A 2 -23.35 -17.91 6.82
C THR A 2 -21.87 -17.83 6.47
N ALA A 3 -21.25 -18.96 6.13
CA ALA A 3 -19.87 -18.98 5.68
C ALA A 3 -19.76 -18.12 4.41
N SER A 4 -18.90 -17.10 4.43
CA SER A 4 -18.69 -16.24 3.25
C SER A 4 -18.20 -17.09 2.08
N SER A 5 -18.72 -16.90 0.87
CA SER A 5 -18.24 -17.62 -0.32
C SER A 5 -16.85 -17.11 -0.76
N ILE A 6 -16.13 -17.88 -1.58
CA ILE A 6 -14.83 -17.44 -2.15
C ILE A 6 -14.96 -16.09 -2.87
N CYS A 7 -16.05 -15.88 -3.62
CA CYS A 7 -16.34 -14.62 -4.31
C CYS A 7 -16.54 -13.46 -3.31
N GLN A 8 -17.21 -13.71 -2.19
CA GLN A 8 -17.38 -12.70 -1.14
C GLN A 8 -16.05 -12.33 -0.47
N ILE A 9 -15.16 -13.31 -0.24
CA ILE A 9 -13.82 -13.08 0.31
C ILE A 9 -12.98 -12.25 -0.66
N ILE A 10 -13.04 -12.57 -1.96
CA ILE A 10 -12.37 -11.80 -3.02
C ILE A 10 -12.88 -10.34 -3.07
N HIS A 11 -14.19 -10.12 -3.04
CA HIS A 11 -14.76 -8.77 -3.01
C HIS A 11 -14.35 -7.99 -1.76
N GLN A 12 -14.26 -8.65 -0.60
CA GLN A 12 -13.80 -8.01 0.63
C GLN A 12 -12.32 -7.62 0.56
N LEU A 13 -11.46 -8.50 0.01
CA LEU A 13 -10.05 -8.19 -0.23
C LEU A 13 -9.89 -6.98 -1.16
N MET A 14 -10.61 -6.95 -2.28
CA MET A 14 -10.59 -5.82 -3.20
C MET A 14 -11.03 -4.52 -2.52
N ARG A 15 -12.12 -4.58 -1.74
CA ARG A 15 -12.65 -3.41 -1.05
C ARG A 15 -11.69 -2.87 0.02
N LEU A 16 -11.02 -3.75 0.76
CA LEU A 16 -9.99 -3.35 1.73
C LEU A 16 -8.80 -2.69 1.06
N HIS A 17 -8.51 -3.07 -0.18
CA HIS A 17 -7.41 -2.52 -0.97
C HIS A 17 -7.71 -1.13 -1.54
N THR A 18 -8.98 -0.74 -1.66
CA THR A 18 -9.40 0.50 -2.33
C THR A 18 -9.94 1.57 -1.38
N LEU A 19 -10.02 1.29 -0.08
CA LEU A 19 -10.51 2.26 0.90
C LEU A 19 -9.32 3.05 1.45
N PRO A 20 -9.37 4.40 1.53
CA PRO A 20 -8.33 5.19 2.20
C PRO A 20 -8.32 4.91 3.71
N CYS A 21 -7.14 4.88 4.34
CA CYS A 21 -7.00 4.83 5.80
C CYS A 21 -6.54 6.18 6.33
N ALA A 22 -7.24 6.70 7.35
CA ALA A 22 -6.96 8.01 7.93
C ALA A 22 -5.88 8.01 9.03
N ASP A 23 -5.54 6.85 9.61
CA ASP A 23 -4.52 6.75 10.67
C ASP A 23 -3.81 5.38 10.72
N SER A 24 -2.64 5.34 11.38
CA SER A 24 -1.78 4.15 11.49
C SER A 24 -2.45 2.97 12.22
N ALA A 25 -3.27 3.23 13.24
CA ALA A 25 -4.01 2.18 13.95
C ALA A 25 -5.07 1.53 13.04
N ALA A 26 -5.73 2.32 12.20
CA ALA A 26 -6.65 1.85 11.18
C ALA A 26 -5.92 1.05 10.09
N MET A 27 -4.69 1.41 9.73
CA MET A 27 -3.85 0.63 8.80
C MET A 27 -3.52 -0.76 9.35
N GLN A 28 -3.09 -0.86 10.62
CA GLN A 28 -2.81 -2.17 11.26
C GLN A 28 -4.06 -3.06 11.36
N SER A 29 -5.20 -2.47 11.74
CA SER A 29 -6.49 -3.17 11.80
C SER A 29 -6.91 -3.68 10.42
N ARG A 30 -6.69 -2.88 9.38
CA ARG A 30 -6.96 -3.24 7.98
C ARG A 30 -6.05 -4.38 7.52
N GLN A 31 -4.75 -4.31 7.79
CA GLN A 31 -3.81 -5.38 7.45
C GLN A 31 -4.20 -6.69 8.12
N SER A 32 -4.56 -6.66 9.41
CA SER A 32 -5.02 -7.84 10.15
C SER A 32 -6.26 -8.49 9.51
N ARG A 33 -7.21 -7.67 9.04
CA ARG A 33 -8.40 -8.15 8.32
C ARG A 33 -8.04 -8.73 6.95
N PHE A 34 -7.07 -8.13 6.28
CA PHE A 34 -6.57 -8.60 4.98
C PHE A 34 -5.90 -9.97 5.11
N ASP A 35 -5.03 -10.13 6.12
CA ASP A 35 -4.35 -11.39 6.43
C ASP A 35 -5.34 -12.50 6.77
N ALA A 36 -6.37 -12.19 7.56
CA ALA A 36 -7.42 -13.15 7.91
C ALA A 36 -8.20 -13.65 6.67
N LEU A 37 -8.51 -12.76 5.73
CA LEU A 37 -9.17 -13.13 4.48
C LEU A 37 -8.26 -13.96 3.57
N HIS A 38 -6.96 -13.68 3.57
CA HIS A 38 -5.97 -14.50 2.87
C HIS A 38 -5.84 -15.89 3.47
N ALA A 39 -5.75 -16.00 4.80
CA ALA A 39 -5.72 -17.29 5.49
C ALA A 39 -6.98 -18.12 5.22
N GLU A 40 -8.15 -17.45 5.13
CA GLU A 40 -9.41 -18.12 4.81
C GLU A 40 -9.47 -18.62 3.35
N LEU A 41 -8.85 -17.92 2.39
CA LEU A 41 -8.68 -18.44 1.02
C LEU A 41 -7.75 -19.66 0.98
N ASP A 42 -6.64 -19.62 1.72
CA ASP A 42 -5.66 -20.71 1.76
C ASP A 42 -6.25 -21.96 2.38
N LYS A 43 -7.01 -21.82 3.48
CA LYS A 43 -7.76 -22.91 4.11
C LYS A 43 -8.74 -23.59 3.14
N ARG A 44 -9.24 -22.85 2.14
CA ARG A 44 -10.20 -23.34 1.15
C ARG A 44 -9.55 -23.88 -0.12
N GLY A 45 -8.22 -23.92 -0.17
CA GLY A 45 -7.48 -24.42 -1.33
C GLY A 45 -7.66 -23.57 -2.59
N TYR A 46 -7.88 -22.26 -2.44
CA TYR A 46 -8.00 -21.37 -3.60
C TYR A 46 -6.66 -21.27 -4.35
N THR A 47 -6.66 -21.66 -5.63
CA THR A 47 -5.47 -21.66 -6.50
C THR A 47 -5.49 -20.57 -7.58
N GLY A 48 -6.53 -19.74 -7.63
CA GLY A 48 -6.63 -18.65 -8.59
C GLY A 48 -5.66 -17.49 -8.29
N SER A 49 -5.53 -16.57 -9.25
CA SER A 49 -4.74 -15.35 -9.05
C SER A 49 -5.30 -14.57 -7.85
N ARG A 50 -4.50 -14.44 -6.79
CA ARG A 50 -4.91 -13.64 -5.62
C ARG A 50 -5.22 -12.21 -6.10
N PRO A 51 -6.43 -11.68 -5.89
CA PRO A 51 -6.79 -10.31 -6.32
C PRO A 51 -5.86 -9.25 -5.71
N SER A 52 -5.34 -9.49 -4.51
CA SER A 52 -4.30 -8.67 -3.88
C SER A 52 -2.97 -8.63 -4.66
N ARG A 53 -2.68 -9.67 -5.45
CA ARG A 53 -1.51 -9.76 -6.33
C ARG A 53 -1.81 -9.31 -7.77
N GLN A 54 -3.04 -8.91 -8.09
CA GLN A 54 -3.39 -8.30 -9.38
C GLN A 54 -2.93 -6.84 -9.50
N LEU A 55 -2.13 -6.33 -8.56
CA LEU A 55 -1.24 -5.17 -8.76
C LEU A 55 -0.12 -5.44 -9.78
N GLN A 56 -0.38 -6.33 -10.74
CA GLN A 56 0.44 -6.70 -11.89
C GLN A 56 0.72 -5.52 -12.85
N ARG A 57 0.26 -4.30 -12.52
CA ARG A 57 0.51 -3.07 -13.28
C ARG A 57 1.36 -2.04 -12.54
N MET A 58 1.71 -2.26 -11.27
CA MET A 58 2.66 -1.38 -10.58
C MET A 58 4.08 -1.90 -10.76
N CYS A 59 4.93 -1.06 -11.35
CA CYS A 59 6.37 -1.26 -11.40
C CYS A 59 7.07 -0.32 -10.40
N VAL A 60 8.33 -0.62 -10.10
CA VAL A 60 9.20 0.21 -9.25
C VAL A 60 9.20 1.66 -9.74
N GLU A 61 9.27 1.89 -11.04
CA GLU A 61 9.29 3.23 -11.65
C GLU A 61 8.01 4.03 -11.33
N THR A 62 6.84 3.39 -11.27
CA THR A 62 5.58 4.07 -10.93
C THR A 62 5.58 4.51 -9.47
N ILE A 63 6.05 3.63 -8.57
CA ILE A 63 6.15 3.92 -7.13
C ILE A 63 7.20 5.00 -6.87
N ASN A 64 8.37 4.87 -7.52
CA ASN A 64 9.45 5.82 -7.42
C ASN A 64 9.04 7.20 -7.94
N THR A 65 8.36 7.28 -9.09
CA THR A 65 7.82 8.55 -9.60
C THR A 65 6.85 9.20 -8.60
N ALA A 66 5.94 8.43 -7.99
CA ALA A 66 5.02 8.99 -7.01
C ALA A 66 5.74 9.49 -5.75
N LEU A 67 6.73 8.75 -5.25
CA LEU A 67 7.57 9.17 -4.12
C LEU A 67 8.40 10.42 -4.47
N PHE A 68 8.98 10.47 -5.67
CA PHE A 68 9.72 11.62 -6.18
C PHE A 68 8.84 12.88 -6.31
N GLU A 69 7.63 12.73 -6.85
CA GLU A 69 6.72 13.86 -7.07
C GLU A 69 6.19 14.45 -5.77
N THR A 70 5.97 13.60 -4.77
CA THR A 70 5.42 14.01 -3.48
C THR A 70 6.48 14.35 -2.45
N ASP A 71 7.71 13.86 -2.65
CA ASP A 71 8.87 13.98 -1.77
C ASP A 71 8.49 13.90 -0.27
N PRO A 72 7.89 12.76 0.18
CA PRO A 72 7.29 12.68 1.50
C PRO A 72 8.30 12.94 2.63
N MET A 73 9.58 12.70 2.38
CA MET A 73 10.66 12.86 3.36
C MET A 73 11.49 14.13 3.16
N ASN A 74 11.07 15.03 2.27
CA ASN A 74 11.78 16.28 1.95
C ASN A 74 13.27 16.07 1.69
N ARG A 75 13.59 15.12 0.80
CA ARG A 75 14.98 14.83 0.40
C ARG A 75 15.51 15.85 -0.62
N CYS A 76 14.69 16.81 -1.04
CA CYS A 76 15.01 17.82 -2.05
C CYS A 76 15.34 17.17 -3.40
N CYS A 77 14.60 16.11 -3.75
CA CYS A 77 14.85 15.31 -4.95
C CYS A 77 14.68 16.13 -6.23
N LYS A 78 13.72 17.06 -6.25
CA LYS A 78 13.41 17.92 -7.40
C LYS A 78 14.49 18.98 -7.63
N GLU A 79 15.00 19.57 -6.56
CA GLU A 79 16.04 20.58 -6.58
C GLU A 79 17.37 20.02 -7.07
N ASN A 80 17.66 18.76 -6.73
CA ASN A 80 18.88 18.07 -7.14
C ASN A 80 18.71 17.25 -8.44
N ASN A 81 17.49 17.20 -8.99
CA ASN A 81 17.12 16.36 -10.14
C ASN A 81 17.53 14.87 -9.96
N CYS A 82 17.44 14.37 -8.73
CA CYS A 82 17.82 13.00 -8.35
C CYS A 82 16.59 12.11 -8.39
N GLN A 83 16.32 11.51 -9.55
CA GLN A 83 15.11 10.73 -9.79
C GLN A 83 15.16 9.31 -9.19
N ASP A 84 16.33 8.83 -8.78
CA ASP A 84 16.59 7.50 -8.23
C ASP A 84 16.59 7.44 -6.69
N GLU A 85 16.40 8.59 -6.02
CA GLU A 85 16.56 8.70 -4.57
C GLU A 85 15.59 7.83 -3.75
N TYR A 86 14.44 7.50 -4.34
CA TYR A 86 13.43 6.61 -3.76
C TYR A 86 13.40 5.22 -4.41
N GLU A 87 14.32 4.87 -5.30
CA GLU A 87 14.27 3.62 -6.09
C GLU A 87 14.33 2.38 -5.19
N GLU A 88 15.24 2.37 -4.21
CA GLU A 88 15.34 1.27 -3.24
C GLU A 88 14.08 1.13 -2.37
N ILE A 89 13.46 2.26 -2.00
CA ILE A 89 12.22 2.29 -1.23
C ILE A 89 11.08 1.75 -2.09
N ALA A 90 10.98 2.21 -3.33
CA ALA A 90 9.99 1.75 -4.29
C ALA A 90 10.09 0.24 -4.56
N ALA A 91 11.29 -0.30 -4.64
CA ALA A 91 11.53 -1.74 -4.77
C ALA A 91 11.02 -2.51 -3.54
N LYS A 92 11.29 -2.02 -2.32
CA LYS A 92 10.78 -2.62 -1.07
C LYS A 92 9.25 -2.56 -0.98
N VAL A 93 8.65 -1.43 -1.35
CA VAL A 93 7.18 -1.27 -1.40
C VAL A 93 6.57 -2.31 -2.34
N LEU A 94 7.11 -2.44 -3.56
CA LEU A 94 6.63 -3.43 -4.52
C LEU A 94 6.78 -4.86 -3.98
N GLN A 95 7.90 -5.16 -3.32
CA GLN A 95 8.14 -6.46 -2.69
C GLN A 95 7.10 -6.77 -1.61
N HIS A 96 6.82 -5.83 -0.70
CA HIS A 96 5.81 -5.99 0.36
C HIS A 96 4.42 -6.21 -0.22
N ILE A 97 4.06 -5.43 -1.25
CA ILE A 97 2.81 -5.60 -1.98
C ILE A 97 2.70 -7.02 -2.57
N GLN A 98 3.76 -7.50 -3.25
CA GLN A 98 3.79 -8.85 -3.84
C GLN A 98 3.67 -9.95 -2.78
N GLN A 99 4.13 -9.69 -1.56
CA GLN A 99 3.99 -10.57 -0.41
C GLN A 99 2.57 -10.57 0.19
N GLY A 100 1.70 -9.64 -0.22
CA GLY A 100 0.31 -9.56 0.22
C GLY A 100 0.03 -8.45 1.23
N MET A 101 0.95 -7.49 1.38
CA MET A 101 0.70 -6.29 2.16
C MET A 101 -0.20 -5.32 1.40
N VAL A 102 -1.06 -4.59 2.11
CA VAL A 102 -1.80 -3.47 1.49
C VAL A 102 -0.83 -2.33 1.17
N MET A 103 -1.10 -1.59 0.08
CA MET A 103 -0.18 -0.58 -0.45
C MET A 103 0.22 0.51 0.56
N GLU A 104 -0.73 1.00 1.37
CA GLU A 104 -0.47 1.98 2.43
C GLU A 104 0.52 1.44 3.47
N ALA A 105 0.29 0.20 3.95
CA ALA A 105 1.17 -0.44 4.93
C ALA A 105 2.55 -0.76 4.33
N ALA A 106 2.61 -1.12 3.04
CA ALA A 106 3.86 -1.34 2.33
C ALA A 106 4.69 -0.05 2.20
N LEU A 107 4.02 1.09 1.92
CA LEU A 107 4.64 2.41 1.89
C LEU A 107 5.15 2.84 3.26
N ASP A 108 4.29 2.76 4.27
CA ASP A 108 4.63 3.07 5.66
C ASP A 108 5.83 2.26 6.11
N GLN A 109 5.78 0.94 5.98
CA GLN A 109 6.87 0.06 6.40
C GLN A 109 8.18 0.32 5.66
N ALA A 110 8.15 0.56 4.35
CA ALA A 110 9.37 0.80 3.57
C ALA A 110 10.02 2.16 3.91
N LEU A 111 9.22 3.19 4.16
CA LEU A 111 9.69 4.51 4.59
C LEU A 111 10.21 4.45 6.03
N CYS A 112 9.46 3.84 6.95
CA CYS A 112 9.87 3.63 8.34
C CYS A 112 11.19 2.86 8.44
N ALA A 113 11.37 1.82 7.63
CA ALA A 113 12.62 1.07 7.58
C ALA A 113 13.83 1.89 7.08
N SER A 114 13.60 2.99 6.36
CA SER A 114 14.66 3.83 5.77
C SER A 114 14.93 5.11 6.56
N PHE A 115 13.91 5.68 7.21
CA PHE A 115 13.97 6.97 7.90
C PHE A 115 13.67 6.91 9.40
N GLY A 116 13.15 5.79 9.89
CA GLY A 116 12.70 5.60 11.27
C GLY A 116 11.22 5.94 11.46
N ASP A 117 10.56 5.19 12.36
CA ASP A 117 9.12 5.28 12.64
C ASP A 117 8.69 6.70 13.08
N ASP A 118 9.55 7.44 13.77
CA ASP A 118 9.26 8.78 14.28
C ASP A 118 9.19 9.86 13.17
N MET A 119 9.73 9.57 11.99
CA MET A 119 9.79 10.51 10.88
C MET A 119 8.65 10.35 9.87
N VAL A 120 7.94 9.23 9.92
CA VAL A 120 6.87 8.88 8.98
C VAL A 120 5.52 9.09 9.65
N ASN A 121 4.63 9.79 8.97
CA ASN A 121 3.27 10.04 9.44
C ASN A 121 2.23 9.71 8.36
N GLY A 122 0.99 9.50 8.80
CA GLY A 122 -0.11 9.12 7.91
C GLY A 122 -0.36 10.10 6.77
N SER A 123 -0.12 11.40 6.96
CA SER A 123 -0.34 12.41 5.91
C SER A 123 0.64 12.29 4.74
N GLN A 124 1.89 11.88 5.01
CA GLN A 124 2.87 11.59 3.98
C GLN A 124 2.44 10.36 3.15
N ILE A 125 1.96 9.32 3.82
CA ILE A 125 1.47 8.10 3.16
C ILE A 125 0.24 8.40 2.29
N GLU A 126 -0.73 9.16 2.81
CA GLU A 126 -1.90 9.59 2.04
C GLU A 126 -1.52 10.38 0.79
N THR A 127 -0.54 11.28 0.89
CA THR A 127 -0.08 12.11 -0.24
C THR A 127 0.50 11.23 -1.35
N VAL A 128 1.33 10.25 -0.99
CA VAL A 128 1.89 9.29 -1.96
C VAL A 128 0.77 8.41 -2.57
N MET A 129 -0.18 7.96 -1.76
CA MET A 129 -1.32 7.17 -2.21
C MET A 129 -2.22 7.93 -3.19
N TYR A 130 -2.43 9.22 -2.96
CA TYR A 130 -3.13 10.10 -3.89
C TYR A 130 -2.40 10.17 -5.24
N ALA A 131 -1.08 10.39 -5.22
CA ALA A 131 -0.28 10.43 -6.44
C ALA A 131 -0.28 9.08 -7.20
N LEU A 132 -0.32 7.95 -6.47
CA LEU A 132 -0.34 6.61 -7.06
C LEU A 132 -1.68 6.19 -7.65
N THR A 133 -2.79 6.59 -7.02
CA THR A 133 -4.12 6.04 -7.33
C THR A 133 -5.06 7.06 -7.96
N GLY A 134 -4.74 8.36 -7.88
CA GLY A 134 -5.60 9.45 -8.33
C GLY A 134 -6.90 9.61 -7.53
N MET A 135 -7.03 8.92 -6.39
CA MET A 135 -8.23 8.98 -5.54
C MET A 135 -8.00 9.90 -4.34
N PRO A 136 -8.84 10.94 -4.13
CA PRO A 136 -8.74 11.82 -2.96
C PRO A 136 -8.99 11.04 -1.66
N SER A 137 -8.19 11.29 -0.63
CA SER A 137 -8.57 10.91 0.74
C SER A 137 -9.80 11.73 1.14
N GLU A 138 -10.84 11.07 1.65
CA GLU A 138 -12.04 11.75 2.14
C GLU A 138 -11.66 12.58 3.39
N GLY A 139 -11.22 13.82 3.18
CA GLY A 139 -10.75 14.70 4.25
C GLY A 139 -10.55 16.16 3.88
N GLN A 140 -10.82 16.58 2.63
CA GLN A 140 -10.81 17.99 2.23
C GLN A 140 -12.16 18.40 1.63
N ARG A 141 -13.06 18.88 2.50
CA ARG A 141 -14.19 19.75 2.14
C ARG A 141 -14.15 20.99 3.01
#